data_AF-A0A1V5J5M8-F1
#
_entry.id   AF-A0A1V5J5M8-F1
#
_cell.length_a   1.000
_cell.length_b   1.000
_cell.length_c   1.000
_cell.angle_alpha   90.00
_cell.angle_beta   90.00
_cell.angle_gamma   90.00
#
_symmetry.space_group_name_H-M   'P 1'
#
loop_
_entity.id
_entity.type
_entity.pdbx_description
1 polymer ?
#
loop_
_entity_poly.entity_id
_entity_poly.type
_entity_poly.pdbx_seq_one_letter_code
_entity_poly.pdbx_strand_id
1 'polypeptide(L)'
;MKVDTEGFSGPLDLLLSLIEKKQIDICEVSISEIADDYLEQVSAMEWLDIDQAAEFLIMAATLLYIKVRALLPADEDLEELAAAAEEVPDPRAELVVRLVEYRRYRDAARLLRSLEAVGSRMYTRPPRPLPTPTVKANPMEGITGHDLLQAYLDASSSIPEEFPYLPTDEIPIATQMVAVLVRLARRGRLGLFEFLGGAESRHLLVSTVLAVLELVRRGRISASQPAPFGEIWMFPTSQATGGVPNEPA
;
A
#
# COMPACT_ATOMS: atom_id res chain seq x y z
N MET A 1 20.38 -1.52 -17.20
CA MET A 1 19.43 -0.40 -17.38
C MET A 1 18.75 -0.64 -18.73
N LYS A 2 17.63 -1.37 -18.74
CA LYS A 2 16.81 -1.54 -19.95
C LYS A 2 15.88 -0.34 -19.99
N VAL A 3 15.91 0.39 -21.09
CA VAL A 3 15.17 1.63 -21.33
C VAL A 3 13.80 1.22 -21.87
N ASP A 4 12.74 1.64 -21.17
CA ASP A 4 11.35 1.41 -21.57
C ASP A 4 11.06 2.11 -22.90
N THR A 5 10.66 1.33 -23.90
CA THR A 5 9.92 1.80 -25.06
C THR A 5 8.46 1.46 -24.83
N GLU A 6 7.62 2.49 -24.77
CA GLU A 6 6.17 2.41 -24.56
C GLU A 6 5.68 1.46 -23.44
N GLY A 7 6.26 1.60 -22.24
CA GLY A 7 5.55 1.47 -20.94
C GLY A 7 4.90 0.14 -20.51
N PHE A 8 4.92 -0.92 -21.32
CA PHE A 8 4.26 -2.20 -21.00
C PHE A 8 5.25 -3.36 -20.93
N SER A 9 5.11 -4.21 -19.92
CA SER A 9 5.98 -5.39 -19.72
C SER A 9 5.46 -6.62 -20.47
N GLY A 10 5.05 -6.45 -21.74
CA GLY A 10 4.56 -7.51 -22.63
C GLY A 10 3.06 -7.43 -22.97
N PRO A 11 2.55 -8.35 -23.82
CA PRO A 11 1.21 -8.26 -24.39
C PRO A 11 0.07 -8.47 -23.38
N LEU A 12 0.29 -9.28 -22.34
CA LEU A 12 -0.69 -9.47 -21.26
C LEU A 12 -0.88 -8.20 -20.42
N ASP A 13 0.18 -7.42 -20.22
CA ASP A 13 0.11 -6.17 -19.47
C ASP A 13 -0.65 -5.10 -20.27
N LEU A 14 -0.40 -5.03 -21.58
CA LEU A 14 -1.19 -4.18 -22.47
C LEU A 14 -2.68 -4.56 -22.40
N LEU A 15 -3.01 -5.85 -22.53
CA LEU A 15 -4.40 -6.32 -22.44
C LEU A 15 -5.04 -5.95 -21.11
N LEU A 16 -4.36 -6.17 -19.99
CA LEU A 16 -4.87 -5.74 -18.68
C LEU A 16 -5.09 -4.24 -18.61
N SER A 17 -4.18 -3.43 -19.17
CA SER A 17 -4.36 -1.98 -19.18
C SER A 17 -5.58 -1.52 -19.98
N LEU A 18 -5.89 -2.22 -21.08
CA LEU A 18 -7.08 -1.95 -21.90
C LEU A 18 -8.37 -2.36 -21.16
N ILE A 19 -8.35 -3.51 -20.48
CA ILE A 19 -9.46 -3.96 -19.62
C ILE A 19 -9.71 -2.95 -18.49
N GLU A 20 -8.65 -2.53 -17.81
CA GLU A 20 -8.72 -1.57 -16.70
C GLU A 20 -9.27 -0.21 -17.15
N LYS A 21 -8.90 0.27 -18.34
CA LYS A 21 -9.43 1.52 -18.92
C LYS A 21 -10.94 1.46 -19.15
N LYS A 22 -11.48 0.29 -19.53
CA LYS A 22 -12.93 0.10 -19.75
C LYS A 22 -13.73 -0.11 -18.45
N GLN A 23 -13.07 -0.29 -17.31
CA GLN A 23 -13.71 -0.57 -16.00
C GLN A 23 -14.62 -1.82 -16.01
N ILE A 24 -14.30 -2.81 -16.85
CA ILE A 24 -15.05 -4.07 -16.97
C ILE A 24 -14.35 -5.16 -16.14
N ASP A 25 -15.13 -6.09 -15.56
CA ASP A 25 -14.55 -7.29 -14.94
C ASP A 25 -13.87 -8.17 -16.00
N ILE A 26 -12.65 -8.62 -15.74
CA ILE A 26 -11.86 -9.51 -16.62
C ILE A 26 -12.66 -10.77 -17.00
N CYS A 27 -13.50 -11.27 -16.10
CA CYS A 27 -14.35 -12.44 -16.34
C CYS A 27 -15.54 -12.16 -17.27
N GLU A 28 -15.99 -10.90 -17.36
CA GLU A 28 -17.17 -10.48 -18.12
C GLU A 28 -16.80 -9.79 -19.45
N VAL A 29 -15.53 -9.46 -19.64
CA VAL A 29 -15.00 -8.82 -20.84
C VAL A 29 -15.36 -9.59 -22.11
N SER A 30 -15.93 -8.86 -23.08
CA SER A 30 -16.01 -9.29 -24.47
C SER A 30 -14.63 -9.20 -25.11
N ILE A 31 -13.96 -10.34 -25.31
CA ILE A 31 -12.62 -10.39 -25.93
C ILE A 31 -12.63 -9.74 -27.32
N SER A 32 -13.74 -9.84 -28.03
CA SER A 32 -13.92 -9.23 -29.35
C SER A 32 -13.75 -7.71 -29.34
N GLU A 33 -14.22 -7.02 -28.29
CA GLU A 33 -14.08 -5.57 -28.14
C GLU A 33 -12.67 -5.14 -27.72
N ILE A 34 -11.93 -6.01 -27.04
CA ILE A 34 -10.56 -5.72 -26.62
C ILE A 34 -9.57 -6.08 -27.72
N ALA A 35 -9.90 -7.06 -28.56
CA ALA A 35 -9.09 -7.42 -29.72
C ALA A 35 -8.89 -6.24 -30.66
N ASP A 36 -9.92 -5.43 -30.91
CA ASP A 36 -9.82 -4.26 -31.78
C ASP A 36 -8.90 -3.18 -31.20
N ASP A 37 -9.10 -2.82 -29.93
CA ASP A 37 -8.25 -1.85 -29.23
C ASP A 37 -6.79 -2.34 -29.15
N TYR A 38 -6.59 -3.64 -28.92
CA TYR A 38 -5.26 -4.24 -28.88
C TYR A 38 -4.57 -4.15 -30.23
N LEU A 39 -5.27 -4.49 -31.33
CA LEU A 39 -4.74 -4.40 -32.68
C LEU A 39 -4.43 -2.96 -33.08
N GLU A 40 -5.30 -2.01 -32.71
CA GLU A 40 -5.06 -0.58 -32.94
C GLU A 40 -3.78 -0.13 -32.22
N GLN A 41 -3.64 -0.46 -30.93
CA GLN A 41 -2.48 -0.09 -30.14
C GLN A 41 -1.19 -0.72 -30.68
N VAL A 42 -1.20 -2.02 -31.02
CA VAL A 42 -0.05 -2.74 -31.60
C VAL A 42 0.33 -2.20 -32.98
N SER A 43 -0.65 -1.74 -33.78
CA SER A 43 -0.38 -1.15 -35.10
C SER A 43 0.25 0.24 -35.02
N ALA A 44 -0.01 0.96 -33.93
CA ALA A 44 0.56 2.28 -33.66
C ALA A 44 1.97 2.23 -33.04
N MET A 45 2.37 1.06 -32.51
CA MET A 45 3.68 0.87 -31.87
C MET A 45 4.83 0.84 -32.89
N GLU A 46 5.90 1.58 -32.60
CA GLU A 46 7.17 1.46 -33.30
C GLU A 46 8.03 0.37 -32.67
N TRP A 47 8.24 -0.72 -33.40
CA TRP A 47 9.03 -1.86 -32.92
C TRP A 47 10.53 -1.61 -33.08
N LEU A 48 11.22 -1.41 -31.97
CA LEU A 48 12.69 -1.32 -31.92
C LEU A 48 13.37 -2.69 -31.77
N ASP A 49 12.62 -3.70 -31.32
CA ASP A 49 13.09 -5.05 -31.00
C ASP A 49 12.14 -6.11 -31.62
N ILE A 50 12.71 -6.98 -32.46
CA ILE A 50 11.96 -8.02 -33.19
C ILE A 50 11.41 -9.08 -32.22
N ASP A 51 12.16 -9.40 -31.16
CA ASP A 51 11.74 -10.43 -30.20
C ASP A 51 10.49 -9.96 -29.45
N GLN A 52 10.45 -8.68 -29.07
CA GLN A 52 9.27 -8.07 -28.48
C GLN A 52 8.10 -8.05 -29.47
N ALA A 53 8.33 -7.65 -30.72
CA ALA A 53 7.29 -7.64 -31.74
C ALA A 53 6.65 -9.03 -31.93
N ALA A 54 7.45 -10.10 -31.88
CA ALA A 54 6.96 -11.47 -32.03
C ALA A 54 5.93 -11.85 -30.94
N GLU A 55 6.18 -11.50 -29.68
CA GLU A 55 5.23 -11.78 -28.59
C GLU A 55 3.89 -11.08 -28.79
N PHE A 56 3.92 -9.80 -29.20
CA PHE A 56 2.69 -9.04 -29.45
C PHE A 56 1.92 -9.54 -30.68
N LEU A 57 2.62 -9.97 -31.73
CA LEU A 57 2.02 -10.55 -32.93
C LEU A 57 1.39 -11.93 -32.67
N ILE A 58 2.01 -12.77 -31.84
CA ILE A 58 1.41 -14.05 -31.41
C ILE A 58 0.09 -13.80 -30.68
N MET A 59 0.08 -12.84 -29.75
CA MET A 59 -1.13 -12.47 -29.04
C MET A 59 -2.18 -11.85 -29.97
N ALA A 60 -1.78 -11.00 -30.91
CA ALA A 60 -2.68 -10.46 -31.93
C ALA A 60 -3.37 -11.58 -32.73
N ALA A 61 -2.60 -12.57 -33.18
CA ALA A 61 -3.14 -13.73 -33.90
C ALA A 61 -4.10 -14.57 -33.03
N THR A 62 -3.79 -14.73 -31.74
CA THR A 62 -4.64 -15.44 -30.78
C THR A 62 -5.97 -14.71 -30.57
N LEU A 63 -5.94 -13.39 -30.38
CA LEU A 63 -7.16 -12.58 -30.23
C LEU A 63 -8.02 -12.61 -31.50
N LEU A 64 -7.38 -12.55 -32.67
CA LEU A 64 -8.07 -12.62 -33.96
C LEU A 64 -8.73 -14.00 -34.15
N TYR A 65 -8.04 -15.08 -33.79
CA TYR A 65 -8.59 -16.43 -33.77
C TYR A 65 -9.82 -16.55 -32.84
N ILE A 66 -9.71 -16.02 -31.61
CA ILE A 66 -10.84 -16.00 -30.66
C ILE A 66 -12.02 -15.19 -31.23
N LYS A 67 -11.76 -14.02 -31.83
CA LYS A 67 -12.79 -13.15 -32.41
C LYS A 67 -13.51 -13.84 -33.57
N VAL A 68 -12.77 -14.47 -34.49
CA VAL A 68 -13.34 -15.21 -35.62
C VAL A 68 -14.22 -16.35 -35.10
N ARG A 69 -13.71 -17.19 -34.20
CA ARG A 69 -14.48 -18.30 -33.63
C ARG A 69 -15.73 -17.84 -32.88
N ALA A 70 -15.69 -16.68 -32.22
CA ALA A 70 -16.85 -16.10 -31.55
C ALA A 70 -17.91 -15.52 -32.49
N LEU A 71 -17.54 -15.18 -33.73
CA LEU A 71 -18.45 -14.59 -34.73
C LEU A 71 -19.00 -15.61 -35.73
N LEU A 72 -18.37 -16.79 -35.87
CA LEU A 72 -18.92 -17.84 -36.74
C LEU A 72 -20.18 -18.45 -36.11
N PRO A 73 -21.22 -18.71 -36.92
CA PRO A 73 -22.34 -19.55 -36.50
C PRO A 73 -21.83 -20.93 -36.08
N ALA A 74 -22.39 -21.50 -35.01
CA ALA A 74 -22.19 -22.90 -34.70
C ALA A 74 -22.89 -23.72 -35.80
N ASP A 75 -22.11 -24.32 -36.71
CA ASP A 75 -22.64 -25.36 -37.59
C ASP A 75 -22.99 -26.56 -36.70
N GLU A 76 -24.28 -26.91 -36.61
CA GLU A 76 -24.78 -28.02 -35.79
C GLU A 76 -24.05 -29.35 -36.11
N ASP A 77 -23.63 -29.53 -37.37
CA ASP A 77 -22.86 -30.70 -37.84
C ASP A 77 -21.39 -30.71 -37.36
N LEU A 78 -20.79 -29.53 -37.11
CA LEU A 78 -19.43 -29.42 -36.57
C LEU A 78 -19.41 -29.48 -35.04
N GLU A 79 -20.49 -29.07 -34.37
CA GLU A 79 -20.65 -29.24 -32.91
C GLU A 79 -20.79 -30.71 -32.53
N GLU A 80 -21.49 -31.54 -33.30
CA GLU A 80 -21.55 -32.99 -33.05
C GLU A 80 -20.17 -33.67 -33.22
N LEU A 81 -19.36 -33.22 -34.18
CA LEU A 81 -17.98 -33.68 -34.38
C LEU A 81 -17.01 -33.14 -33.32
N ALA A 82 -17.22 -31.92 -32.84
CA ALA A 82 -16.42 -31.29 -31.78
C ALA A 82 -16.78 -31.83 -30.38
N ALA A 83 -18.04 -32.19 -30.14
CA ALA A 83 -18.47 -32.85 -28.91
C ALA A 83 -17.90 -34.27 -28.78
N ALA A 84 -17.65 -34.96 -29.90
CA ALA A 84 -16.89 -36.21 -29.92
C ALA A 84 -15.38 -36.02 -29.65
N ALA A 85 -14.88 -34.79 -29.77
CA ALA A 85 -13.52 -34.38 -29.43
C ALA A 85 -13.53 -33.58 -28.11
N GLU A 86 -13.77 -34.27 -26.98
CA GLU A 86 -13.88 -33.73 -25.61
C GLU A 86 -12.70 -32.87 -25.09
N GLU A 87 -11.70 -32.52 -25.89
CA GLU A 87 -10.39 -32.05 -25.42
C GLU A 87 -9.95 -30.66 -25.89
N VAL A 88 -10.72 -29.88 -26.65
CA VAL A 88 -10.30 -28.52 -27.01
C VAL A 88 -10.88 -27.48 -26.05
N PRO A 89 -10.14 -27.06 -24.99
CA PRO A 89 -10.61 -26.01 -24.11
C PRO A 89 -10.92 -24.74 -24.89
N ASP A 90 -11.92 -23.99 -24.45
CA ASP A 90 -12.25 -22.69 -25.02
C ASP A 90 -11.00 -21.78 -24.95
N PRO A 91 -10.44 -21.32 -26.08
CA PRO A 91 -9.26 -20.46 -26.11
C PRO A 91 -9.46 -19.15 -25.34
N ARG A 92 -10.72 -18.71 -25.19
CA ARG A 92 -11.08 -17.59 -24.32
C ARG A 92 -10.81 -17.90 -22.86
N ALA A 93 -11.21 -19.08 -22.38
CA ALA A 93 -11.04 -19.47 -20.99
C ALA A 93 -9.55 -19.55 -20.62
N GLU A 94 -8.71 -20.09 -21.51
CA GLU A 94 -7.26 -20.13 -21.30
C GLU A 94 -6.65 -18.72 -21.17
N LEU A 95 -7.06 -17.78 -22.03
CA LEU A 95 -6.57 -16.41 -21.98
C LEU A 95 -6.98 -15.70 -20.68
N VAL A 96 -8.23 -15.89 -20.23
CA VAL A 96 -8.71 -15.30 -18.97
C VAL A 96 -7.90 -15.82 -17.78
N VAL A 97 -7.61 -17.13 -17.72
CA VAL A 97 -6.78 -17.71 -16.67
C VAL A 97 -5.39 -17.07 -16.64
N ARG A 98 -4.74 -16.92 -17.80
CA ARG A 98 -3.43 -16.26 -17.91
C ARG A 98 -3.47 -14.79 -17.47
N LEU A 99 -4.53 -14.05 -17.82
CA LEU A 99 -4.69 -12.66 -17.42
C LEU A 99 -4.87 -12.52 -15.89
N VAL A 100 -5.67 -13.39 -15.28
CA VAL A 100 -5.87 -13.41 -13.82
C VAL A 100 -4.57 -13.76 -13.10
N GLU A 101 -3.83 -14.76 -13.58
CA GLU A 101 -2.54 -15.14 -13.02
C GLU A 101 -1.52 -14.01 -13.12
N TYR A 102 -1.37 -13.42 -14.31
CA TYR A 102 -0.47 -12.30 -14.51
C TYR A 102 -0.83 -11.10 -13.63
N ARG A 103 -2.12 -10.76 -13.51
CA ARG A 103 -2.59 -9.67 -12.63
C ARG A 103 -2.14 -9.89 -11.19
N ARG A 104 -2.27 -11.11 -10.66
CA ARG A 104 -1.82 -11.43 -9.29
C ARG A 104 -0.33 -11.13 -9.09
N TYR A 105 0.51 -11.55 -10.02
CA TYR A 105 1.94 -11.29 -9.93
C TYR A 105 2.31 -9.82 -10.15
N ARG A 106 1.64 -9.14 -11.10
CA ARG A 106 1.83 -7.70 -11.35
C ARG A 106 1.50 -6.88 -10.11
N ASP A 107 0.40 -7.19 -9.43
CA ASP A 107 -0.04 -6.48 -8.23
C ASP A 107 0.90 -6.78 -7.04
N ALA A 108 1.36 -8.03 -6.89
CA ALA A 108 2.39 -8.38 -5.92
C ALA A 108 3.71 -7.64 -6.18
N ALA A 109 4.14 -7.53 -7.44
CA ALA A 109 5.34 -6.79 -7.83
C ALA A 109 5.22 -5.29 -7.54
N ARG A 110 4.03 -4.70 -7.74
CA ARG A 110 3.74 -3.31 -7.35
C ARG A 110 3.85 -3.11 -5.85
N LEU A 111 3.34 -4.04 -5.05
CA LEU A 111 3.48 -4.01 -3.59
C LEU A 111 4.95 -4.10 -3.17
N LEU A 112 5.71 -5.05 -3.72
CA LEU A 112 7.13 -5.19 -3.44
C LEU A 112 7.93 -3.93 -3.82
N ARG A 113 7.61 -3.31 -4.95
CA ARG A 113 8.23 -2.04 -5.37
C ARG A 113 7.97 -0.92 -4.37
N SER A 114 6.78 -0.87 -3.77
CA SER A 114 6.48 0.09 -2.70
C SER A 114 7.32 -0.15 -1.44
N LEU A 115 7.53 -1.41 -1.07
CA LEU A 115 8.38 -1.79 0.07
C LEU A 115 9.85 -1.47 -0.21
N GLU A 116 10.34 -1.75 -1.42
CA GLU A 116 11.68 -1.38 -1.87
C GLU A 116 11.90 0.14 -1.81
N ALA A 117 10.92 0.94 -2.22
CA ALA A 117 11.00 2.40 -2.15
C ALA A 117 11.14 2.92 -0.71
N VAL A 118 10.60 2.18 0.27
CA VAL A 118 10.80 2.47 1.71
C VAL A 118 12.16 1.97 2.17
N GLY A 119 12.51 0.72 1.84
CA GLY A 119 13.76 0.06 2.27
C GLY A 119 15.02 0.72 1.70
N SER A 120 14.97 1.23 0.47
CA SER A 120 16.08 1.97 -0.16
C SER A 120 16.46 3.26 0.55
N ARG A 121 15.60 3.77 1.44
CA ARG A 121 15.88 4.92 2.32
C ARG A 121 16.55 4.50 3.63
N MET A 122 16.74 3.21 3.87
CA MET A 122 17.43 2.68 5.05
C MET A 122 18.88 2.36 4.71
N TYR A 123 19.80 2.90 5.50
CA TYR A 123 21.22 2.62 5.37
C TYR A 123 21.68 1.69 6.49
N THR A 124 22.31 0.58 6.10
CA THR A 124 22.92 -0.34 7.07
C THR A 124 24.36 0.06 7.35
N ARG A 125 24.83 -0.24 8.56
CA ARG A 125 26.26 -0.08 8.89
C ARG A 125 27.04 -1.19 8.16
N PRO A 126 28.17 -0.90 7.51
CA PRO A 126 29.03 -1.94 6.98
C PRO A 126 29.43 -2.92 8.10
N PRO A 127 29.59 -4.22 7.78
CA PRO A 127 29.94 -5.21 8.78
C PRO A 127 31.24 -4.79 9.46
N ARG A 128 31.19 -4.59 10.78
CA ARG A 128 32.39 -4.34 11.57
C ARG A 128 33.12 -5.67 11.68
N PRO A 129 34.43 -5.75 11.38
CA PRO A 129 35.20 -6.95 11.68
C PRO A 129 35.05 -7.22 13.17
N LEU A 130 34.40 -8.34 13.49
CA LEU A 130 34.33 -8.83 14.86
C LEU A 130 35.77 -9.20 15.27
N PRO A 131 36.19 -8.92 16.51
CA PRO A 131 37.45 -9.44 17.00
C PRO A 131 37.45 -10.96 16.77
N THR A 132 38.48 -11.47 16.07
CA THR A 132 38.67 -12.92 15.92
C THR A 132 38.67 -13.51 17.32
N PRO A 133 37.67 -14.32 17.68
CA PRO A 133 37.60 -14.86 19.01
C PRO A 133 38.83 -15.76 19.19
N THR A 134 39.62 -15.51 20.23
CA THR A 134 40.72 -16.40 20.64
C THR A 134 40.13 -17.65 21.28
N VAL A 135 39.34 -18.38 20.51
CA VAL A 135 38.66 -19.58 20.94
C VAL A 135 39.62 -20.72 20.66
N LYS A 136 40.26 -21.22 21.71
CA LYS A 136 41.18 -22.38 21.63
C LYS A 136 40.46 -23.69 21.30
N ALA A 137 39.14 -23.75 21.41
CA ALA A 137 38.32 -24.94 21.20
C ALA A 137 36.97 -24.56 20.58
N ASN A 138 36.60 -25.16 19.45
CA ASN A 138 35.36 -24.85 18.76
C ASN A 138 34.15 -25.21 19.66
N PRO A 139 33.30 -24.25 20.08
CA PRO A 139 32.15 -24.56 20.94
C PRO A 139 31.09 -25.42 20.24
N MET A 140 31.19 -25.59 18.92
CA MET A 140 30.33 -26.45 18.11
C MET A 140 30.93 -27.85 17.87
N GLU A 141 32.08 -28.16 18.46
CA GLU A 141 32.71 -29.48 18.32
C GLU A 141 31.87 -30.54 19.02
N GLY A 142 31.42 -31.55 18.27
CA GLY A 142 30.53 -32.61 18.77
C GLY A 142 29.03 -32.34 18.62
N ILE A 143 28.63 -31.16 18.11
CA ILE A 143 27.22 -30.88 17.79
C ILE A 143 26.88 -31.52 16.43
N THR A 144 25.83 -32.33 16.41
CA THR A 144 25.32 -32.98 15.21
C THR A 144 24.12 -32.23 14.64
N GLY A 145 23.74 -32.52 13.39
CA GLY A 145 22.53 -31.93 12.79
C GLY A 145 21.24 -32.24 13.55
N HIS A 146 21.22 -33.35 14.31
CA HIS A 146 20.09 -33.70 15.16
C HIS A 146 19.96 -32.74 16.36
N ASP A 147 21.08 -32.35 16.97
CA ASP A 147 21.09 -31.41 18.10
C ASP A 147 20.60 -30.02 17.67
N LEU A 148 20.94 -29.62 16.45
CA LEU A 148 20.44 -28.39 15.82
C LEU A 148 18.93 -28.45 15.55
N LEU A 149 18.44 -29.58 15.05
CA LEU A 149 17.01 -29.80 14.84
C LEU A 149 16.25 -29.77 16.17
N GLN A 150 16.78 -30.42 17.20
CA GLN A 150 16.19 -30.45 18.54
C GLN A 150 16.13 -29.03 19.14
N ALA A 151 17.22 -28.28 19.07
CA ALA A 151 17.27 -26.89 19.54
C ALA A 151 16.28 -25.98 18.79
N TYR A 152 16.09 -26.20 17.49
CA TYR A 152 15.08 -25.49 16.70
C TYR A 152 13.66 -25.84 17.15
N LEU A 153 13.36 -27.12 17.40
CA LEU A 153 12.05 -27.57 17.88
C LEU A 153 11.75 -27.02 19.29
N ASP A 154 12.74 -27.00 20.17
CA ASP A 154 12.61 -26.45 21.53
C ASP A 154 12.41 -24.93 21.51
N ALA A 155 13.14 -24.23 20.64
CA ALA A 155 12.99 -22.79 20.45
C ALA A 155 11.63 -22.45 19.83
N SER A 156 11.23 -23.15 18.77
CA SER A 156 9.97 -22.89 18.06
C SER A 156 8.74 -23.22 18.90
N SER A 157 8.79 -24.25 19.74
CA SER A 157 7.72 -24.55 20.71
C SER A 157 7.63 -23.52 21.85
N SER A 158 8.68 -22.74 22.07
CA SER A 158 8.72 -21.65 23.07
C SER A 158 8.38 -20.28 22.49
N ILE A 159 8.25 -20.15 21.16
CA ILE A 159 7.80 -18.91 20.52
C ILE A 159 6.28 -18.85 20.72
N PRO A 160 5.74 -17.84 21.43
CA PRO A 160 4.30 -17.63 21.50
C PRO A 160 3.74 -17.49 20.07
N GLU A 161 2.71 -18.26 19.71
CA GLU A 161 2.02 -18.13 18.41
C GLU A 161 1.47 -16.71 18.19
N GLU A 162 1.19 -16.02 19.28
CA GLU A 162 0.81 -14.61 19.31
C GLU A 162 1.92 -13.81 19.97
N PHE A 163 2.60 -12.98 19.18
CA PHE A 163 3.19 -11.78 19.77
C PHE A 163 2.03 -11.01 20.39
N PRO A 164 2.01 -10.74 21.70
CA PRO A 164 1.04 -9.80 22.23
C PRO A 164 1.26 -8.53 21.42
N TYR A 165 0.25 -8.14 20.64
CA TYR A 165 0.19 -6.81 20.06
C TYR A 165 0.51 -5.89 21.21
N LEU A 166 1.71 -5.28 21.21
CA LEU A 166 1.98 -4.18 22.12
C LEU A 166 0.82 -3.23 21.87
N PRO A 167 -0.07 -2.99 22.86
CA PRO A 167 -1.11 -2.02 22.67
C PRO A 167 -0.36 -0.74 22.34
N THR A 168 -0.50 -0.27 21.11
CA THR A 168 -0.19 1.12 20.85
C THR A 168 -1.14 1.84 21.79
N ASP A 169 -0.62 2.56 22.79
CA ASP A 169 -1.45 3.39 23.64
C ASP A 169 -2.12 4.42 22.75
N GLU A 170 -3.28 4.06 22.20
CA GLU A 170 -4.14 4.92 21.42
C GLU A 170 -4.77 5.87 22.43
N ILE A 171 -4.06 6.94 22.75
CA ILE A 171 -4.59 8.00 23.60
C ILE A 171 -5.71 8.68 22.81
N PRO A 172 -6.99 8.49 23.17
CA PRO A 172 -8.08 9.03 22.38
C PRO A 172 -8.05 10.56 22.47
N ILE A 173 -8.13 11.23 21.32
CA ILE A 173 -8.12 12.69 21.25
C ILE A 173 -9.25 13.27 22.11
N ALA A 174 -10.40 12.61 22.18
CA ALA A 174 -11.53 13.01 23.03
C ALA A 174 -11.17 13.10 24.52
N THR A 175 -10.39 12.15 25.04
CA THR A 175 -9.91 12.16 26.44
C THR A 175 -9.01 13.37 26.68
N GLN A 176 -8.12 13.66 25.72
CA GLN A 176 -7.26 14.84 25.80
C GLN A 176 -8.05 16.14 25.72
N MET A 177 -9.11 16.21 24.90
CA MET A 177 -9.98 17.40 24.84
C MET A 177 -10.63 17.72 26.19
N VAL A 178 -11.08 16.69 26.92
CA VAL A 178 -11.64 16.87 28.28
C VAL A 178 -10.56 17.37 29.24
N ALA A 179 -9.36 16.78 29.20
CA ALA A 179 -8.25 17.23 30.02
C ALA A 179 -7.87 18.70 29.76
N VAL A 180 -7.90 19.13 28.49
CA VAL A 180 -7.70 20.54 28.08
C VAL A 180 -8.73 21.45 28.71
N LEU A 181 -10.01 21.12 28.58
CA LEU A 181 -11.10 21.94 29.11
C LEU A 181 -11.04 22.05 30.64
N VAL A 182 -10.72 20.95 31.35
CA VAL A 182 -10.61 20.95 32.82
C VAL A 182 -9.45 21.85 33.28
N ARG A 183 -8.30 21.80 32.60
CA ARG A 183 -7.14 22.65 32.93
C ARG A 183 -7.44 24.13 32.69
N LEU A 184 -8.08 24.46 31.57
CA LEU A 184 -8.48 25.84 31.26
C LEU A 184 -9.58 26.36 32.19
N ALA A 185 -10.53 25.51 32.61
CA ALA A 185 -11.56 25.90 33.58
C ALA A 185 -10.96 26.28 34.94
N ARG A 186 -9.83 25.68 35.34
CA ARG A 186 -9.15 25.97 36.62
C ARG A 186 -8.29 27.23 36.61
N ARG A 187 -7.64 27.53 35.49
CA ARG A 187 -6.64 28.61 35.40
C ARG A 187 -7.09 29.82 34.57
N GLY A 188 -8.17 29.70 33.81
CA GLY A 188 -8.74 30.76 32.97
C GLY A 188 -7.93 31.05 31.69
N ARG A 189 -6.61 31.22 31.81
CA ARG A 189 -5.70 31.46 30.68
C ARG A 189 -4.41 30.66 30.87
N LEU A 190 -3.95 30.02 29.80
CA LEU A 190 -2.73 29.20 29.79
C LEU A 190 -1.95 29.39 28.49
N GLY A 191 -0.62 29.35 28.57
CA GLY A 191 0.25 29.29 27.40
C GLY A 191 0.25 27.89 26.77
N LEU A 192 0.39 27.79 25.44
CA LEU A 192 0.47 26.48 24.74
C LEU A 192 1.62 25.61 25.25
N PHE A 193 2.78 26.19 25.52
CA PHE A 193 3.93 25.43 26.01
C PHE A 193 3.78 25.01 27.48
N GLU A 194 3.13 25.83 28.31
CA GLU A 194 2.73 25.41 29.67
C GLU A 194 1.74 24.24 29.64
N PHE A 195 0.91 24.18 28.60
CA PHE A 195 -0.06 23.13 28.39
C PHE A 195 0.59 21.80 27.97
N LEU A 196 1.66 21.87 27.17
CA LEU A 196 2.42 20.73 26.64
C LEU A 196 3.54 20.24 27.57
N GLY A 197 4.04 21.08 28.48
CA GLY A 197 5.21 20.79 29.33
C GLY A 197 5.07 19.64 30.34
N GLY A 198 3.88 19.03 30.46
CA GLY A 198 3.62 17.89 31.34
C GLY A 198 3.40 16.55 30.63
N ALA A 199 3.79 16.41 29.36
CA ALA A 199 3.56 15.19 28.60
C ALA A 199 4.69 14.16 28.81
N GLU A 200 4.34 12.96 29.30
CA GLU A 200 5.29 11.86 29.54
C GLU A 200 5.70 11.12 28.26
N SER A 201 4.96 11.28 27.15
CA SER A 201 5.24 10.61 25.88
C SER A 201 4.97 11.49 24.65
N ARG A 202 5.64 11.17 23.53
CA ARG A 202 5.45 11.86 22.23
C ARG A 202 4.02 11.73 21.72
N HIS A 203 3.39 10.57 21.91
CA HIS A 203 2.00 10.33 21.51
C HIS A 203 1.02 11.19 22.31
N LEU A 204 1.29 11.37 23.62
CA LEU A 204 0.50 12.25 24.47
C LEU A 204 0.64 13.72 24.05
N LEU A 205 1.85 14.14 23.67
CA LEU A 205 2.09 15.50 23.16
C LEU A 205 1.31 15.75 21.86
N VAL A 206 1.42 14.84 20.87
CA VAL A 206 0.74 14.98 19.58
C VAL A 206 -0.79 14.97 19.74
N SER A 207 -1.33 14.04 20.52
CA SER A 207 -2.78 13.97 20.78
C SER A 207 -3.31 15.22 21.51
N THR A 208 -2.51 15.80 22.41
CA THR A 208 -2.82 17.04 23.11
C THR A 208 -2.88 18.24 22.15
N VAL A 209 -1.91 18.36 21.23
CA VAL A 209 -1.92 19.41 20.21
C VAL A 209 -3.15 19.27 19.30
N LEU A 210 -3.45 18.04 18.84
CA LEU A 210 -4.63 17.77 18.02
C LEU A 210 -5.92 18.10 18.76
N ALA A 211 -6.01 17.77 20.05
CA ALA A 211 -7.16 18.11 20.89
C ALA A 211 -7.36 19.63 21.02
N VAL A 212 -6.29 20.41 21.19
CA VAL A 212 -6.35 21.87 21.23
C VAL A 212 -6.83 22.43 19.89
N LEU A 213 -6.25 22.00 18.77
CA LEU A 213 -6.65 22.44 17.44
C LEU A 213 -8.12 22.10 17.15
N GLU A 214 -8.57 20.91 17.57
CA GLU A 214 -9.96 20.48 17.40
C GLU A 214 -10.92 21.32 18.25
N LEU A 215 -10.53 21.68 19.48
CA LEU A 215 -11.35 22.54 20.35
C LEU A 215 -11.45 23.98 19.83
N VAL A 216 -10.36 24.52 19.26
CA VAL A 216 -10.35 25.82 18.58
C VAL A 216 -11.22 25.76 17.33
N ARG A 217 -11.08 24.73 16.50
CA ARG A 217 -11.90 24.50 15.31
C ARG A 217 -13.39 24.40 15.63
N ARG A 218 -13.75 23.85 16.79
CA ARG A 218 -15.14 23.74 17.29
C ARG A 218 -15.62 24.98 18.06
N GLY A 219 -14.80 26.02 18.19
CA GLY A 219 -15.13 27.26 18.90
C GLY A 219 -15.28 27.11 20.42
N ARG A 220 -14.82 25.99 21.02
CA ARG A 220 -14.91 25.73 22.46
C ARG A 220 -13.83 26.45 23.26
N ILE A 221 -12.69 26.70 22.62
CA ILE A 221 -11.55 27.45 23.16
C ILE A 221 -11.15 28.48 22.11
N SER A 222 -10.66 29.62 22.57
CA SER A 222 -10.07 30.65 21.73
C SER A 222 -8.56 30.72 21.95
N ALA A 223 -7.82 31.03 20.89
CA ALA A 223 -6.37 31.17 20.92
C ALA A 223 -5.95 32.56 20.41
N SER A 224 -4.96 33.18 21.03
CA SER A 224 -4.42 34.48 20.61
C SER A 224 -2.90 34.46 20.66
N GLN A 225 -2.27 34.99 19.61
CA GLN A 225 -0.83 35.15 19.50
C GLN A 225 -0.54 36.64 19.20
N PRO A 226 -0.08 37.43 20.20
CA PRO A 226 0.06 38.87 20.04
C PRO A 226 1.24 39.29 19.14
N ALA A 227 2.23 38.42 18.93
CA ALA A 227 3.38 38.68 18.06
C ALA A 227 3.73 37.44 17.22
N PRO A 228 4.22 37.59 15.98
CA PRO A 228 4.68 36.47 15.18
C PRO A 228 5.74 35.68 15.92
N PHE A 229 5.58 34.34 15.97
CA PHE A 229 6.45 33.43 16.74
C PHE A 229 6.50 33.69 18.26
N GLY A 230 5.60 34.54 18.78
CA GLY A 230 5.41 34.77 20.20
C GLY A 230 4.56 33.69 20.87
N GLU A 231 4.34 33.84 22.16
CA GLU A 231 3.57 32.87 22.95
C GLU A 231 2.10 32.80 22.50
N ILE A 232 1.59 31.57 22.36
CA ILE A 232 0.20 31.29 22.01
C ILE A 232 -0.59 31.11 23.30
N TRP A 233 -1.54 32.01 23.53
CA TRP A 233 -2.42 32.00 24.70
C TRP A 233 -3.73 31.32 24.38
N MET A 234 -4.19 30.45 25.26
CA MET A 234 -5.48 29.76 25.19
C MET A 234 -6.40 30.22 26.32
N PHE A 235 -7.66 30.44 26.01
CA PHE A 235 -8.70 30.86 26.96
C PHE A 235 -10.06 30.27 26.58
N PRO A 236 -10.96 30.01 27.55
CA PRO A 236 -12.29 29.50 27.27
C PRO A 236 -13.09 30.52 26.46
N THR A 237 -13.83 30.04 25.46
CA THR A 237 -14.72 30.91 24.70
C THR A 237 -15.91 31.30 25.58
N SER A 238 -15.98 32.55 26.04
CA SER A 238 -17.20 33.07 26.65
C SER A 238 -18.26 33.19 25.56
N GLN A 239 -19.39 32.53 25.72
CA GLN A 239 -20.57 32.88 24.91
C GLN A 239 -20.87 34.36 25.11
N ALA A 240 -21.17 35.05 24.01
CA ALA A 240 -21.34 36.48 23.90
C ALA A 240 -22.06 37.13 25.10
N THR A 241 -21.46 38.19 25.65
CA THR A 241 -22.19 39.39 26.05
C THR A 241 -21.33 40.59 25.66
N GLY A 242 -21.90 41.47 24.84
CA GLY A 242 -21.22 42.67 24.35
C GLY A 242 -20.78 43.56 25.50
N GLY A 243 -19.62 44.18 25.33
CA GLY A 243 -19.09 45.16 26.26
C GLY A 243 -17.63 45.42 25.93
N VAL A 244 -17.38 46.50 25.21
CA VAL A 244 -16.06 47.12 25.12
C VAL A 244 -15.70 47.68 26.50
N PRO A 245 -14.47 47.44 27.00
CA PRO A 245 -13.77 48.50 27.70
C PRO A 245 -12.32 48.60 27.17
N ASN A 246 -12.00 49.67 26.45
CA ASN A 246 -11.42 50.92 26.94
C ASN A 246 -9.95 50.77 27.37
N GLU A 247 -9.04 51.26 26.52
CA GLU A 247 -7.64 51.57 26.85
C GLU A 247 -7.58 52.57 28.01
N PRO A 248 -6.54 52.50 28.84
CA PRO A 248 -5.97 53.69 29.44
C PRO A 248 -4.56 53.95 28.91
N ALA A 249 -4.26 55.24 28.82
CA ALA A 249 -3.00 55.88 28.45
C ALA A 249 -1.81 55.48 29.34
#